data_AF-T0RG51-F1
#
_entry.id   AF-T0RG51-F1
#
_cell.length_a   1.000
_cell.length_b   1.000
_cell.length_c   1.000
_cell.angle_alpha   90.00
_cell.angle_beta   90.00
_cell.angle_gamma   90.00
#
_symmetry.space_group_name_H-M   'P 1'
#
loop_
_entity.id
_entity.type
_entity.pdbx_description
1 polymer ?
#
loop_
_entity_poly.entity_id
_entity_poly.type
_entity_poly.pdbx_seq_one_letter_code
_entity_poly.pdbx_strand_id
1 'polypeptide(L)'
;MKKFILGMVIVTAASSAMADRGSIIIGFGDKDRDLKCERTLKDVRRENVMMRRDIQDLQMSNSSLSFEVSSLKSELQQCKFSDDNSDRNQQIKKLRMRLKDTQDQLEGANAQISSMSYIIDSKNQQILDLEARVRDLEDQLNPAPPYFDLAQSVMACRKISNASYASECASSAKKFQVTADTIKGCTKLGDAYYAKECVSEAGKNNAFADQVSACTDIKNDAYAVECVTFAGKGRVSADVVRSCVMTSSNAYYQKDCVAQMGNN
;
A
#
# COMPACT_ATOMS: atom_id res chain seq x y z
N MET A 1 -10.26 59.98 -13.19
CA MET A 1 -11.55 60.53 -12.70
C MET A 1 -11.27 61.50 -11.56
N LYS A 2 -11.78 62.73 -11.72
CA LYS A 2 -12.08 63.80 -10.73
C LYS A 2 -11.00 64.25 -9.73
N LYS A 3 -10.41 65.41 -10.05
CA LYS A 3 -9.77 66.37 -9.13
C LYS A 3 -10.88 67.10 -8.34
N PHE A 4 -10.71 67.28 -7.03
CA PHE A 4 -11.49 68.24 -6.24
C PHE A 4 -10.54 69.30 -5.66
N ILE A 5 -10.63 70.50 -6.21
CA ILE A 5 -10.05 71.74 -5.67
C ILE A 5 -11.18 72.37 -4.86
N LEU A 6 -11.01 72.48 -3.54
CA LEU A 6 -11.94 73.22 -2.69
C LEU A 6 -11.29 74.55 -2.34
N GLY A 7 -11.75 75.60 -3.02
CA GLY A 7 -11.42 76.98 -2.69
C GLY A 7 -12.24 77.43 -1.47
N MET A 8 -11.59 78.05 -0.51
CA MET A 8 -12.25 78.79 0.56
C MET A 8 -11.95 80.28 0.36
N VAL A 9 -12.95 80.99 -0.12
CA VAL A 9 -12.99 82.45 -0.20
C VAL A 9 -13.31 82.97 1.19
N ILE A 10 -12.37 83.68 1.81
CA ILE A 10 -12.67 84.50 2.99
C ILE A 10 -13.09 85.88 2.48
N VAL A 11 -14.41 86.08 2.43
CA VAL A 11 -15.01 87.42 2.39
C VAL A 11 -15.01 87.94 3.83
N THR A 12 -14.18 88.93 4.12
CA THR A 12 -14.40 89.77 5.30
C THR A 12 -14.83 91.14 4.80
N ALA A 13 -16.15 91.34 4.84
CA ALA A 13 -16.79 92.61 4.57
C ALA A 13 -16.36 93.66 5.61
N ALA A 14 -16.07 94.85 5.11
CA ALA A 14 -15.93 96.05 5.91
C ALA A 14 -17.23 96.31 6.70
N SER A 15 -17.09 96.68 7.97
CA SER A 15 -18.08 97.50 8.67
C SER A 15 -17.34 98.68 9.30
N SER A 16 -17.39 99.78 8.56
CA SER A 16 -17.18 101.14 9.05
C SER A 16 -18.14 101.45 10.20
N ALA A 17 -17.64 102.08 11.27
CA ALA A 17 -18.45 102.99 12.07
C ALA A 17 -17.54 104.07 12.68
N MET A 18 -17.62 105.24 12.07
CA MET A 18 -17.23 106.52 12.65
C MET A 18 -18.02 106.73 13.95
N ALA A 19 -17.35 107.27 14.98
CA ALA A 19 -18.02 107.91 16.11
C ALA A 19 -17.35 109.25 16.36
N ASP A 20 -17.83 110.21 15.58
CA ASP A 20 -17.71 111.64 15.80
C ASP A 20 -18.39 111.99 17.14
N ARG A 21 -17.69 112.73 18.01
CA ARG A 21 -18.21 113.14 19.32
C ARG A 21 -18.82 114.55 19.21
N GLY A 22 -19.93 114.64 18.48
CA GLY A 22 -20.92 115.70 18.66
C GLY A 22 -21.68 115.46 19.96
N SER A 23 -21.47 116.33 20.95
CA SER A 23 -22.23 116.30 22.21
C SER A 23 -23.61 116.91 21.98
N ILE A 24 -24.59 116.06 21.67
CA ILE A 24 -25.99 116.44 21.77
C ILE A 24 -26.42 116.17 23.22
N ILE A 25 -26.46 117.23 24.02
CA ILE A 25 -27.11 117.21 25.34
C ILE A 25 -28.62 117.29 25.08
N ILE A 26 -29.29 116.13 25.06
CA ILE A 26 -30.75 116.10 25.15
C ILE A 26 -31.10 115.98 26.62
N GLY A 27 -31.63 117.06 27.19
CA GLY A 27 -32.12 117.10 28.56
C GLY A 27 -33.34 116.21 28.73
N PHE A 28 -33.14 115.02 29.27
CA PHE A 28 -34.18 114.22 29.91
C PHE A 28 -33.81 114.08 31.39
N GLY A 29 -34.75 114.37 32.29
CA GLY A 29 -34.56 114.09 33.71
C GLY A 29 -34.51 112.59 33.93
N ASP A 30 -33.32 111.98 33.96
CA ASP A 30 -33.20 110.53 33.81
C ASP A 30 -31.85 109.97 34.33
N LYS A 31 -31.46 110.29 35.58
CA LYS A 31 -30.29 109.64 36.23
C LYS A 31 -30.38 108.10 36.25
N ASP A 32 -31.59 107.55 36.24
CA ASP A 32 -31.82 106.10 36.24
C ASP A 32 -31.62 105.43 34.88
N ARG A 33 -31.87 106.12 33.75
CA ARG A 33 -31.65 105.55 32.41
C ARG A 33 -30.18 105.50 32.03
N ASP A 34 -29.41 106.52 32.40
CA ASP A 34 -27.96 106.53 32.21
C ASP A 34 -27.29 105.41 33.02
N LEU A 35 -27.76 105.19 34.26
CA LEU A 35 -27.31 104.09 35.11
C LEU A 35 -27.65 102.72 34.50
N LYS A 36 -28.84 102.57 33.90
CA LYS A 36 -29.28 101.34 33.25
C LYS A 36 -28.48 101.05 31.98
N CYS A 37 -28.22 102.07 31.16
CA CYS A 37 -27.40 101.98 29.96
C CYS A 37 -25.95 101.61 30.28
N GLU A 38 -25.36 102.22 31.31
CA GLU A 38 -24.00 101.91 31.76
C GLU A 38 -23.88 100.46 32.27
N ARG A 39 -24.90 99.95 32.97
CA ARG A 39 -24.95 98.53 33.40
C ARG A 39 -25.01 97.58 32.20
N THR A 40 -25.92 97.81 31.25
CA THR A 40 -26.02 96.99 30.04
C THR A 40 -24.72 97.01 29.23
N LEU A 41 -24.06 98.17 29.12
CA LEU A 41 -22.79 98.29 28.41
C LEU A 41 -21.64 97.55 29.12
N LYS A 42 -21.63 97.53 30.45
CA LYS A 42 -20.71 96.69 31.24
C LYS A 42 -20.97 95.20 31.04
N ASP A 43 -22.22 94.78 30.98
CA ASP A 43 -22.59 93.38 30.78
C ASP A 43 -22.22 92.89 29.38
N VAL A 44 -22.56 93.66 28.34
CA VAL A 44 -22.15 93.37 26.95
C VAL A 44 -20.62 93.33 26.81
N ARG A 45 -19.90 94.18 27.53
CA ARG A 45 -18.43 94.16 27.54
C ARG A 45 -17.88 92.90 28.20
N ARG A 46 -18.48 92.44 29.30
CA ARG A 46 -18.10 91.17 29.94
C ARG A 46 -18.38 90.00 29.02
N GLU A 47 -19.55 89.98 28.38
CA GLU A 47 -19.93 88.94 27.42
C GLU A 47 -18.94 88.87 26.24
N ASN A 48 -18.55 90.02 25.67
CA ASN A 48 -17.52 90.07 24.62
C ASN A 48 -16.15 89.54 25.08
N VAL A 49 -15.76 89.80 26.33
CA VAL A 49 -14.51 89.24 26.88
C VAL A 49 -14.62 87.72 27.05
N MET A 50 -15.78 87.21 27.46
CA MET A 50 -16.02 85.77 27.56
C MET A 50 -16.01 85.10 26.18
N MET A 51 -16.75 85.63 25.21
CA MET A 51 -16.77 85.10 23.85
C MET A 51 -15.37 85.08 23.21
N ARG A 52 -14.51 86.06 23.49
CA ARG A 52 -13.12 86.05 23.02
C ARG A 52 -12.29 84.92 23.61
N ARG A 53 -12.52 84.57 24.88
CA ARG A 53 -11.86 83.42 25.51
C ARG A 53 -12.35 82.12 24.89
N ASP A 54 -13.66 81.96 24.72
CA ASP A 54 -14.24 80.76 24.09
C ASP A 54 -13.71 80.56 22.67
N ILE A 55 -13.56 81.64 21.90
CA ILE A 55 -12.95 81.58 20.56
C ILE A 55 -11.48 81.13 20.63
N GLN A 56 -10.70 81.62 21.59
CA GLN A 56 -9.32 81.19 21.78
C GLN A 56 -9.24 79.71 22.17
N ASP A 57 -10.10 79.25 23.08
CA ASP A 57 -10.14 77.85 23.52
C ASP A 57 -10.53 76.92 22.37
N LEU A 58 -11.53 77.31 21.57
CA LEU A 58 -11.91 76.58 20.37
C LEU A 58 -10.79 76.55 19.32
N GLN A 59 -10.03 77.64 19.16
CA GLN A 59 -8.87 77.67 18.27
C GLN A 59 -7.78 76.70 18.73
N MET A 60 -7.45 76.70 20.04
CA MET A 60 -6.47 75.77 20.61
C MET A 60 -6.93 74.31 20.45
N SER A 61 -8.21 74.03 20.71
CA SER A 61 -8.78 72.69 20.53
C SER A 61 -8.72 72.24 19.06
N ASN A 62 -9.05 73.12 18.12
CA ASN A 62 -8.99 72.81 16.69
C ASN A 62 -7.54 72.57 16.20
N SER A 63 -6.57 73.33 16.73
CA SER A 63 -5.15 73.06 16.47
C SER A 63 -4.70 71.70 17.02
N SER A 64 -5.16 71.32 18.22
CA SER A 64 -4.87 70.00 18.80
C SER A 64 -5.46 68.86 17.96
N LEU A 65 -6.74 68.98 17.59
CA LEU A 65 -7.42 68.00 16.74
C LEU A 65 -6.75 67.89 15.37
N SER A 66 -6.34 69.01 14.77
CA SER A 66 -5.61 69.00 13.50
C SER A 66 -4.27 68.26 13.61
N PHE A 67 -3.58 68.38 14.74
CA PHE A 67 -2.35 67.65 15.00
C PHE A 67 -2.61 66.15 15.15
N GLU A 68 -3.61 65.76 15.95
CA GLU A 68 -4.02 64.37 16.13
C GLU A 68 -4.42 63.69 14.80
N VAL A 69 -5.23 64.37 13.98
CA VAL A 69 -5.63 63.87 12.66
C VAL A 69 -4.39 63.67 11.77
N SER A 70 -3.40 64.55 11.85
CA SER A 70 -2.17 64.43 11.08
C SER A 70 -1.30 63.27 11.55
N SER A 71 -1.18 63.06 12.88
CA SER A 71 -0.48 61.91 13.47
C SER A 71 -1.13 60.59 13.06
N LEU A 72 -2.45 60.47 13.26
CA LEU A 72 -3.21 59.28 12.90
C LEU A 72 -3.14 58.98 11.40
N LYS A 73 -3.14 60.01 10.56
CA LYS A 73 -2.95 59.83 9.11
C LYS A 73 -1.56 59.28 8.78
N SER A 74 -0.53 59.76 9.47
CA SER A 74 0.84 59.26 9.26
C SER A 74 1.00 57.82 9.75
N GLU A 75 0.45 57.48 10.91
CA GLU A 75 0.44 56.12 11.46
C GLU A 75 -0.32 55.15 10.53
N LEU A 76 -1.47 55.57 10.01
CA LEU A 76 -2.24 54.76 9.06
C LEU A 76 -1.47 54.53 7.75
N GLN A 77 -0.78 55.55 7.24
CA GLN A 77 0.08 55.38 6.07
C GLN A 77 1.21 54.40 6.35
N GLN A 78 1.87 54.50 7.51
CA GLN A 78 2.93 53.58 7.89
C GLN A 78 2.42 52.14 8.02
N CYS A 79 1.24 51.92 8.62
CA CYS A 79 0.60 50.60 8.69
C CYS A 79 0.23 50.03 7.31
N LYS A 80 -0.14 50.88 6.35
CA LYS A 80 -0.47 50.48 4.98
C LYS A 80 0.77 50.11 4.16
N PHE A 81 1.92 50.71 4.47
CA PHE A 81 3.18 50.50 3.76
C PHE A 81 4.17 49.59 4.50
N SER A 82 3.88 49.14 5.73
CA SER A 82 4.69 48.12 6.40
C SER A 82 4.75 46.86 5.53
N ASP A 83 5.93 46.63 4.96
CA ASP A 83 6.32 45.49 4.10
C ASP A 83 6.00 44.11 4.70
N ASP A 84 5.78 44.04 6.03
CA ASP A 84 5.41 42.84 6.78
C ASP A 84 4.21 42.10 6.19
N ASN A 85 3.17 42.80 5.71
CA ASN A 85 2.01 42.12 5.12
C ASN A 85 2.30 41.57 3.71
N SER A 86 3.17 42.24 2.95
CA SER A 86 3.61 41.74 1.64
C SER A 86 4.48 40.50 1.80
N ASP A 87 5.46 40.56 2.70
CA ASP A 87 6.40 39.48 2.96
C ASP A 87 5.71 38.26 3.57
N ARG A 88 4.81 38.45 4.53
CA ARG A 88 3.99 37.35 5.08
C ARG A 88 3.14 36.71 3.99
N ASN A 89 2.55 37.48 3.08
CA ASN A 89 1.80 36.93 1.95
C ASN A 89 2.69 36.13 0.98
N GLN A 90 3.93 36.58 0.73
CA GLN A 90 4.89 35.82 -0.07
C GLN A 90 5.31 34.52 0.62
N GLN A 91 5.56 34.56 1.93
CA GLN A 91 5.89 33.36 2.72
C GLN A 91 4.72 32.36 2.72
N ILE A 92 3.48 32.83 2.89
CA ILE A 92 2.28 31.99 2.79
C ILE A 92 2.19 31.31 1.42
N LYS A 93 2.45 32.04 0.33
CA LYS A 93 2.47 31.45 -1.03
C LYS A 93 3.55 30.37 -1.16
N LYS A 94 4.77 30.63 -0.68
CA LYS A 94 5.86 29.64 -0.70
C LYS A 94 5.53 28.40 0.11
N LEU A 95 4.95 28.56 1.29
CA LEU A 95 4.52 27.45 2.14
C LEU A 95 3.40 26.63 1.47
N ARG A 96 2.42 27.28 0.83
CA ARG A 96 1.38 26.59 0.07
C ARG A 96 1.93 25.77 -1.10
N MET A 97 2.90 26.31 -1.83
CA MET A 97 3.56 25.56 -2.91
C MET A 97 4.31 24.34 -2.36
N ARG A 98 5.10 24.51 -1.30
CA ARG A 98 5.80 23.38 -0.66
C ARG A 98 4.85 22.31 -0.12
N LEU A 99 3.74 22.73 0.48
CA LEU A 99 2.70 21.82 0.97
C LEU A 99 2.14 20.99 -0.19
N LYS A 100 1.85 21.64 -1.33
CA LYS A 100 1.37 20.96 -2.52
C LYS A 100 2.41 19.99 -3.08
N ASP A 101 3.66 20.41 -3.23
CA ASP A 101 4.73 19.54 -3.73
C ASP A 101 4.92 18.30 -2.83
N THR A 102 4.83 18.51 -1.50
CA THR A 102 4.93 17.41 -0.53
C THR A 102 3.74 16.47 -0.62
N GLN A 103 2.54 17.00 -0.87
CA GLN A 103 1.33 16.20 -1.07
C GLN A 103 1.44 15.37 -2.36
N ASP A 104 1.88 15.97 -3.47
CA ASP A 104 2.08 15.27 -4.74
C ASP A 104 3.16 14.17 -4.61
N GLN A 105 4.23 14.43 -3.86
CA GLN A 105 5.25 13.42 -3.53
C GLN A 105 4.68 12.26 -2.70
N LEU A 106 3.84 12.55 -1.71
CA LEU A 106 3.19 11.54 -0.87
C LEU A 106 2.25 10.65 -1.70
N GLU A 107 1.47 11.24 -2.59
CA GLU A 107 0.60 10.51 -3.51
C GLU A 107 1.42 9.60 -4.45
N GLY A 108 2.53 10.09 -4.98
CA GLY A 108 3.47 9.31 -5.79
C GLY A 108 4.09 8.13 -5.03
N ALA A 109 4.53 8.37 -3.79
CA ALA A 109 5.07 7.31 -2.93
C ALA A 109 4.00 6.24 -2.60
N ASN A 110 2.75 6.65 -2.31
CA ASN A 110 1.65 5.72 -2.07
C ASN A 110 1.32 4.86 -3.29
N ALA A 111 1.37 5.43 -4.50
CA ALA A 111 1.20 4.67 -5.73
C ALA A 111 2.32 3.63 -5.92
N GLN A 112 3.58 4.00 -5.62
CA GLN A 112 4.71 3.06 -5.66
C GLN A 112 4.55 1.92 -4.65
N ILE A 113 4.16 2.23 -3.40
CA ILE A 113 3.91 1.22 -2.36
C ILE A 113 2.82 0.25 -2.81
N SER A 114 1.73 0.76 -3.40
CA SER A 114 0.63 -0.08 -3.88
C SER A 114 1.10 -1.04 -5.00
N SER A 115 1.93 -0.54 -5.92
CA SER A 115 2.53 -1.36 -6.98
C SER A 115 3.45 -2.44 -6.40
N MET A 116 4.30 -2.09 -5.44
CA MET A 116 5.17 -3.04 -4.75
C MET A 116 4.37 -4.11 -4.00
N SER A 117 3.28 -3.74 -3.34
CA SER A 117 2.38 -4.68 -2.65
C SER A 117 1.82 -5.71 -3.63
N TYR A 118 1.32 -5.27 -4.79
CA TYR A 118 0.81 -6.18 -5.82
C TYR A 118 1.89 -7.16 -6.33
N ILE A 119 3.12 -6.67 -6.52
CA ILE A 119 4.25 -7.51 -6.94
C ILE A 119 4.56 -8.56 -5.86
N ILE A 120 4.58 -8.17 -4.58
CA ILE A 120 4.80 -9.09 -3.46
C ILE A 120 3.73 -10.18 -3.42
N ASP A 121 2.45 -9.81 -3.54
CA ASP A 121 1.34 -10.78 -3.53
C ASP A 121 1.46 -11.77 -4.69
N SER A 122 1.79 -11.29 -5.89
CA SER A 122 2.03 -12.14 -7.07
C SER A 122 3.20 -13.11 -6.84
N LYS A 123 4.29 -12.63 -6.23
CA LYS A 123 5.46 -13.45 -5.92
C LYS A 123 5.17 -14.51 -4.85
N ASN A 124 4.39 -14.17 -3.83
CA ASN A 124 3.97 -15.12 -2.80
C ASN A 124 3.13 -16.25 -3.40
N GLN A 125 2.23 -15.95 -4.34
CA GLN A 125 1.48 -17.00 -5.06
C GLN A 125 2.39 -17.92 -5.87
N GLN A 126 3.41 -17.37 -6.54
CA GLN A 126 4.41 -18.18 -7.27
C GLN A 126 5.20 -19.10 -6.33
N ILE A 127 5.55 -18.63 -5.12
CA ILE A 127 6.24 -19.44 -4.12
C ILE A 127 5.37 -20.62 -3.67
N LEU A 128 4.09 -20.37 -3.37
CA LEU A 128 3.15 -21.43 -2.96
C LEU A 128 2.98 -22.52 -4.03
N ASP A 129 2.90 -22.13 -5.31
CA ASP A 129 2.84 -23.08 -6.42
C ASP A 129 4.12 -23.92 -6.52
N LEU A 130 5.28 -23.28 -6.42
CA LEU A 130 6.57 -23.97 -6.46
C LEU A 130 6.74 -24.92 -5.27
N GLU A 131 6.35 -24.52 -4.06
CA GLU A 131 6.38 -25.38 -2.87
C GLU A 131 5.46 -26.60 -3.01
N ALA A 132 4.30 -26.45 -3.64
CA ALA A 132 3.39 -27.57 -3.92
C ALA A 132 4.02 -28.54 -4.92
N ARG A 133 4.65 -28.02 -5.97
CA ARG A 133 5.35 -28.83 -6.98
C ARG A 133 6.58 -29.54 -6.41
N VAL A 134 7.33 -28.89 -5.53
CA VAL A 134 8.45 -29.54 -4.83
C VAL A 134 7.94 -30.70 -3.98
N ARG A 135 6.87 -30.50 -3.20
CA ARG A 135 6.26 -31.60 -2.42
C ARG A 135 5.80 -32.76 -3.30
N ASP A 136 5.13 -32.48 -4.41
CA ASP A 136 4.70 -33.50 -5.36
C ASP A 136 5.90 -34.28 -5.95
N LEU A 137 6.99 -33.58 -6.28
CA LEU A 137 8.22 -34.23 -6.74
C LEU A 137 8.92 -35.03 -5.62
N GLU A 138 8.91 -34.55 -4.38
CA GLU A 138 9.42 -35.28 -3.22
C GLU A 138 8.63 -36.58 -2.98
N ASP A 139 7.30 -36.51 -3.07
CA ASP A 139 6.42 -37.67 -2.95
C ASP A 139 6.64 -38.68 -4.09
N GLN A 140 6.91 -38.18 -5.31
CA GLN A 140 7.26 -39.04 -6.46
C GLN A 140 8.64 -39.70 -6.31
N LEU A 141 9.63 -38.98 -5.79
CA LEU A 141 11.00 -39.49 -5.61
C LEU A 141 11.13 -40.43 -4.42
N ASN A 142 10.34 -40.20 -3.37
CA ASN A 142 10.37 -40.99 -2.14
C ASN A 142 8.95 -41.36 -1.72
N PRO A 143 8.25 -42.19 -2.52
CA PRO A 143 6.92 -42.66 -2.16
C PRO A 143 7.00 -43.34 -0.80
N ALA A 144 6.10 -42.97 0.12
CA ALA A 144 6.05 -43.57 1.45
C ALA A 144 6.07 -45.10 1.31
N PRO A 145 7.00 -45.82 1.98
CA PRO A 145 7.12 -47.25 1.81
C PRO A 145 5.79 -47.89 2.23
N PRO A 146 5.16 -48.71 1.36
CA PRO A 146 3.90 -49.36 1.71
C PRO A 146 4.10 -50.20 2.97
N TYR A 147 3.21 -50.03 3.94
CA TYR A 147 3.24 -50.77 5.21
C TYR A 147 3.35 -52.28 4.95
N PHE A 148 4.44 -52.90 5.42
CA PHE A 148 4.66 -54.34 5.24
C PHE A 148 3.82 -55.13 6.23
N ASP A 149 2.71 -55.69 5.74
CA ASP A 149 1.90 -56.68 6.44
C ASP A 149 2.29 -58.10 5.98
N LEU A 150 3.07 -58.79 6.80
CA LEU A 150 3.52 -60.17 6.53
C LEU A 150 2.34 -61.12 6.30
N ALA A 151 1.23 -60.95 7.03
CA ALA A 151 0.07 -61.85 6.90
C ALA A 151 -0.57 -61.68 5.51
N GLN A 152 -0.74 -60.44 5.05
CA GLN A 152 -1.25 -60.18 3.70
C GLN A 152 -0.30 -60.67 2.61
N SER A 153 1.01 -60.48 2.78
CA SER A 153 2.01 -60.97 1.82
C SER A 153 1.99 -62.50 1.69
N VAL A 154 1.94 -63.22 2.82
CA VAL A 154 1.84 -64.69 2.82
C VAL A 154 0.52 -65.15 2.19
N MET A 155 -0.58 -64.45 2.45
CA MET A 155 -1.88 -64.74 1.81
C MET A 155 -1.85 -64.50 0.30
N ALA A 156 -1.14 -63.48 -0.18
CA ALA A 156 -0.97 -63.22 -1.60
C ALA A 156 -0.16 -64.34 -2.29
N CYS A 157 0.87 -64.88 -1.65
CA CYS A 157 1.66 -66.01 -2.18
C CYS A 157 0.84 -67.28 -2.39
N ARG A 158 -0.27 -67.48 -1.65
CA ARG A 158 -1.17 -68.65 -1.83
C ARG A 158 -1.87 -68.67 -3.19
N LYS A 159 -1.86 -67.56 -3.94
CA LYS A 159 -2.42 -67.52 -5.30
C LYS A 159 -1.52 -68.20 -6.34
N ILE A 160 -0.27 -68.51 -6.00
CA ILE A 160 0.61 -69.31 -6.85
C ILE A 160 0.11 -70.76 -6.82
N SER A 161 -0.17 -71.33 -7.99
CA SER A 161 -0.84 -72.63 -8.13
C SER A 161 -0.02 -73.82 -7.63
N ASN A 162 1.31 -73.70 -7.51
CA ASN A 162 2.19 -74.72 -6.98
C ASN A 162 2.52 -74.46 -5.50
N ALA A 163 2.21 -75.42 -4.62
CA ALA A 163 2.40 -75.28 -3.18
C ALA A 163 3.87 -75.08 -2.75
N SER A 164 4.83 -75.73 -3.44
CA SER A 164 6.25 -75.54 -3.16
C SER A 164 6.67 -74.11 -3.47
N TYR A 165 6.27 -73.61 -4.63
CA TYR A 165 6.59 -72.24 -5.07
C TYR A 165 5.86 -71.17 -4.24
N ALA A 166 4.63 -71.45 -3.80
CA ALA A 166 3.92 -70.58 -2.85
C ALA A 166 4.66 -70.48 -1.50
N SER A 167 5.23 -71.59 -1.02
CA SER A 167 6.05 -71.60 0.20
C SER A 167 7.36 -70.82 0.03
N GLU A 168 8.04 -70.99 -1.10
CA GLU A 168 9.25 -70.22 -1.43
C GLU A 168 8.94 -68.72 -1.59
N CYS A 169 7.82 -68.37 -2.20
CA CYS A 169 7.30 -66.99 -2.27
C CYS A 169 7.13 -66.40 -0.87
N ALA A 170 6.48 -67.13 0.05
CA ALA A 170 6.26 -66.66 1.42
C ALA A 170 7.59 -66.44 2.18
N SER A 171 8.58 -67.32 1.95
CA SER A 171 9.93 -67.17 2.49
C SER A 171 10.63 -65.92 1.96
N SER A 172 10.60 -65.71 0.63
CA SER A 172 11.17 -64.51 -0.01
C SER A 172 10.46 -63.23 0.43
N ALA A 173 9.13 -63.25 0.51
CA ALA A 173 8.32 -62.13 0.97
C ALA A 173 8.68 -61.72 2.40
N LYS A 174 8.86 -62.70 3.30
CA LYS A 174 9.34 -62.44 4.68
C LYS A 174 10.76 -61.90 4.69
N LYS A 175 11.67 -62.48 3.90
CA LYS A 175 13.10 -62.13 3.88
C LYS A 175 13.34 -60.71 3.37
N PHE A 176 12.65 -60.31 2.31
CA PHE A 176 12.84 -59.02 1.64
C PHE A 176 11.73 -58.01 1.93
N GLN A 177 10.81 -58.33 2.84
CA GLN A 177 9.66 -57.48 3.18
C GLN A 177 8.81 -57.09 1.95
N VAL A 178 8.60 -58.04 1.03
CA VAL A 178 7.83 -57.81 -0.20
C VAL A 178 6.36 -57.64 0.15
N THR A 179 5.75 -56.53 -0.27
CA THR A 179 4.35 -56.24 0.05
C THR A 179 3.37 -57.11 -0.72
N ALA A 180 2.16 -57.24 -0.19
CA ALA A 180 1.10 -58.03 -0.79
C ALA A 180 0.75 -57.56 -2.21
N ASP A 181 0.85 -56.26 -2.50
CA ASP A 181 0.53 -55.70 -3.81
C ASP A 181 1.61 -56.02 -4.85
N THR A 182 2.88 -55.97 -4.48
CA THR A 182 3.97 -56.46 -5.34
C THR A 182 3.78 -57.96 -5.66
N ILE A 183 3.42 -58.77 -4.67
CA ILE A 183 3.16 -60.20 -4.86
C ILE A 183 1.95 -60.43 -5.77
N LYS A 184 0.85 -59.69 -5.57
CA LYS A 184 -0.33 -59.76 -6.46
C LYS A 184 0.04 -59.46 -7.91
N GLY A 185 0.92 -58.48 -8.14
CA GLY A 185 1.48 -58.20 -9.45
C GLY A 185 2.18 -59.42 -10.05
N CYS A 186 3.15 -60.00 -9.33
CA CYS A 186 3.86 -61.20 -9.77
C CYS A 186 2.95 -62.42 -10.01
N THR A 187 1.84 -62.55 -9.28
CA THR A 187 0.88 -63.65 -9.49
C THR A 187 0.05 -63.51 -10.78
N LYS A 188 0.20 -62.42 -11.53
CA LYS A 188 -0.40 -62.27 -12.87
C LYS A 188 0.36 -63.09 -13.94
N LEU A 189 1.61 -63.48 -13.68
CA LEU A 189 2.39 -64.32 -14.58
C LEU A 189 1.74 -65.70 -14.73
N GLY A 190 1.79 -66.28 -15.93
CA GLY A 190 1.10 -67.53 -16.25
C GLY A 190 1.74 -68.75 -15.57
N ASP A 191 3.06 -68.75 -15.44
CA ASP A 191 3.83 -69.83 -14.82
C ASP A 191 4.09 -69.57 -13.32
N ALA A 192 3.79 -70.57 -12.50
CA ALA A 192 4.02 -70.52 -11.06
C ALA A 192 5.50 -70.39 -10.67
N TYR A 193 6.41 -70.93 -11.48
CA TYR A 193 7.86 -70.78 -11.29
C TYR A 193 8.27 -69.32 -11.45
N TYR A 194 7.85 -68.67 -12.54
CA TYR A 194 8.18 -67.27 -12.81
C TYR A 194 7.47 -66.32 -11.83
N ALA A 195 6.26 -66.64 -11.38
CA ALA A 195 5.59 -65.88 -10.32
C ALA A 195 6.41 -65.88 -9.02
N LYS A 196 6.95 -67.03 -8.59
CA LYS A 196 7.83 -67.12 -7.42
C LYS A 196 9.15 -66.37 -7.65
N GLU A 197 9.74 -66.50 -8.82
CA GLU A 197 11.00 -65.84 -9.16
C GLU A 197 10.83 -64.32 -9.20
N CYS A 198 9.72 -63.83 -9.76
CA CYS A 198 9.33 -62.42 -9.74
C CYS A 198 9.29 -61.85 -8.32
N VAL A 199 8.69 -62.56 -7.35
CA VAL A 199 8.63 -62.09 -5.96
C VAL A 199 10.03 -62.02 -5.33
N SER A 200 10.86 -63.03 -5.58
CA SER A 200 12.24 -63.06 -5.12
C SER A 200 13.05 -61.89 -5.71
N GLU A 201 12.98 -61.68 -7.03
CA GLU A 201 13.73 -60.62 -7.71
C GLU A 201 13.20 -59.23 -7.39
N ALA A 202 11.89 -59.06 -7.25
CA ALA A 202 11.29 -57.81 -6.80
C ALA A 202 11.79 -57.44 -5.40
N GLY A 203 11.83 -58.40 -4.47
CA GLY A 203 12.35 -58.19 -3.13
C GLY A 203 13.84 -57.87 -3.10
N LYS A 204 14.67 -58.62 -3.82
CA LYS A 204 16.13 -58.40 -3.89
C LYS A 204 16.48 -57.02 -4.44
N ASN A 205 15.74 -56.55 -5.44
CA ASN A 205 16.03 -55.32 -6.17
C ASN A 205 15.14 -54.14 -5.75
N ASN A 206 14.34 -54.29 -4.68
CA ASN A 206 13.38 -53.27 -4.21
C ASN A 206 12.44 -52.76 -5.32
N ALA A 207 11.92 -53.66 -6.16
CA ALA A 207 10.93 -53.30 -7.15
C ALA A 207 9.54 -53.08 -6.51
N PHE A 208 8.94 -51.94 -6.80
CA PHE A 208 7.63 -51.54 -6.30
C PHE A 208 6.48 -52.17 -7.09
N ALA A 209 5.28 -52.21 -6.49
CA ALA A 209 4.11 -52.83 -7.08
C ALA A 209 3.74 -52.28 -8.47
N ASP A 210 3.91 -50.97 -8.69
CA ASP A 210 3.61 -50.34 -9.98
C ASP A 210 4.60 -50.76 -11.08
N GLN A 211 5.89 -50.87 -10.73
CA GLN A 211 6.91 -51.38 -11.65
C GLN A 211 6.64 -52.84 -12.01
N VAL A 212 6.33 -53.68 -11.01
CA VAL A 212 5.96 -55.08 -11.23
C VAL A 212 4.72 -55.20 -12.10
N SER A 213 3.67 -54.41 -11.82
CA SER A 213 2.46 -54.45 -12.62
C SER A 213 2.72 -54.05 -14.08
N ALA A 214 3.57 -53.06 -14.33
CA ALA A 214 3.95 -52.68 -15.69
C ALA A 214 4.77 -53.76 -16.40
N CYS A 215 5.73 -54.39 -15.71
CA CYS A 215 6.52 -55.48 -16.28
C CYS A 215 5.69 -56.74 -16.57
N THR A 216 4.65 -57.02 -15.78
CA THR A 216 3.78 -58.19 -15.98
C THR A 216 2.86 -58.09 -17.20
N ASP A 217 2.81 -56.93 -17.88
CA ASP A 217 2.12 -56.78 -19.16
C ASP A 217 2.94 -57.36 -20.34
N ILE A 218 4.22 -57.70 -20.11
CA ILE A 218 5.06 -58.41 -21.08
C ILE A 218 4.56 -59.85 -21.22
N LYS A 219 4.21 -60.26 -22.44
CA LYS A 219 3.60 -61.58 -22.73
C LYS A 219 4.47 -62.79 -22.43
N ASN A 220 5.76 -62.61 -22.18
CA ASN A 220 6.69 -63.67 -21.87
C ASN A 220 7.10 -63.56 -20.39
N ASP A 221 6.75 -64.56 -19.60
CA ASP A 221 6.95 -64.55 -18.15
C ASP A 221 8.43 -64.42 -17.75
N ALA A 222 9.35 -65.05 -18.48
CA ALA A 222 10.79 -64.93 -18.21
C ALA A 222 11.27 -63.49 -18.40
N TYR A 223 10.87 -62.86 -19.50
CA TYR A 223 11.22 -61.47 -19.79
C TYR A 223 10.51 -60.48 -18.85
N ALA A 224 9.31 -60.80 -18.38
CA ALA A 224 8.64 -60.03 -17.35
C ALA A 224 9.42 -60.05 -16.03
N VAL A 225 9.94 -61.21 -15.60
CA VAL A 225 10.80 -61.33 -14.40
C VAL A 225 12.08 -60.51 -14.58
N GLU A 226 12.75 -60.64 -15.71
CA GLU A 226 13.97 -59.86 -15.97
C GLU A 226 13.70 -58.35 -16.06
N CYS A 227 12.54 -57.94 -16.59
CA CYS A 227 12.08 -56.55 -16.53
C CYS A 227 11.97 -56.05 -15.09
N VAL A 228 11.37 -56.85 -14.20
CA VAL A 228 11.26 -56.51 -12.76
C VAL A 228 12.64 -56.32 -12.13
N THR A 229 13.59 -57.21 -12.45
CA THR A 229 14.98 -57.10 -11.97
C THR A 229 15.61 -55.78 -12.40
N PHE A 230 15.53 -55.41 -13.68
CA PHE A 230 16.13 -54.17 -14.18
C PHE A 230 15.41 -52.92 -13.69
N ALA A 231 14.06 -52.95 -13.65
CA ALA A 231 13.27 -51.83 -13.17
C ALA A 231 13.56 -51.54 -11.69
N GLY A 232 13.66 -52.58 -10.85
CA GLY A 232 14.03 -52.44 -9.44
C GLY A 232 15.47 -51.94 -9.29
N LYS A 233 16.44 -52.62 -9.91
CA LYS A 233 17.87 -52.30 -9.77
C LYS A 233 18.21 -50.88 -10.23
N GLY A 234 17.63 -50.46 -11.35
CA GLY A 234 17.83 -49.12 -11.93
C GLY A 234 16.87 -48.05 -11.42
N ARG A 235 15.96 -48.38 -10.49
CA ARG A 235 14.89 -47.49 -10.02
C ARG A 235 14.11 -46.82 -11.16
N VAL A 236 13.86 -47.57 -12.23
CA VAL A 236 13.16 -47.08 -13.42
C VAL A 236 11.70 -46.85 -13.08
N SER A 237 11.18 -45.62 -13.24
CA SER A 237 9.79 -45.32 -12.89
C SER A 237 8.80 -46.20 -13.67
N ALA A 238 7.65 -46.50 -13.07
CA ALA A 238 6.64 -47.37 -13.69
C ALA A 238 6.14 -46.81 -15.04
N ASP A 239 6.11 -45.49 -15.22
CA ASP A 239 5.70 -44.85 -16.48
C ASP A 239 6.73 -45.04 -17.60
N VAL A 240 8.02 -45.03 -17.26
CA VAL A 240 9.08 -45.39 -18.21
C VAL A 240 8.99 -46.86 -18.58
N VAL A 241 8.73 -47.76 -17.61
CA VAL A 241 8.51 -49.19 -17.89
C VAL A 241 7.32 -49.38 -18.83
N ARG A 242 6.16 -48.76 -18.55
CA ARG A 242 4.98 -48.82 -19.44
C ARG A 242 5.29 -48.32 -20.84
N SER A 243 6.03 -47.22 -20.95
CA SER A 243 6.46 -46.67 -22.23
C SER A 243 7.29 -47.70 -23.01
N CYS A 244 8.28 -48.33 -22.35
CA CYS A 244 9.06 -49.41 -22.94
C CYS A 244 8.20 -50.61 -23.37
N VAL A 245 7.25 -51.06 -22.54
CA VAL A 245 6.36 -52.17 -22.90
C VAL A 245 5.50 -51.83 -24.12
N MET A 246 5.11 -50.57 -24.32
CA MET A 246 4.34 -50.13 -25.49
C MET A 246 5.19 -49.89 -26.75
N THR A 247 6.51 -49.71 -26.64
CA THR A 247 7.37 -49.40 -27.82
C THR A 247 7.47 -50.52 -28.85
N SER A 248 7.21 -51.77 -28.46
CA SER A 248 7.32 -52.93 -29.35
C SER A 248 6.28 -53.98 -29.04
N SER A 249 5.91 -54.79 -30.04
CA SER A 249 5.12 -56.01 -29.84
C SER A 249 5.96 -57.22 -29.46
N ASN A 250 7.30 -57.11 -29.52
CA ASN A 250 8.22 -58.19 -29.19
C ASN A 250 8.70 -58.06 -27.73
N ALA A 251 8.40 -59.08 -26.94
CA ALA A 251 8.72 -59.13 -25.51
C ALA A 251 10.22 -58.97 -25.19
N TYR A 252 11.11 -59.39 -26.09
CA TYR A 252 12.55 -59.19 -25.93
C TYR A 252 12.92 -57.70 -25.95
N TYR A 253 12.43 -56.94 -26.93
CA TYR A 253 12.73 -55.51 -27.04
C TYR A 253 12.05 -54.68 -25.94
N GLN A 254 10.86 -55.10 -25.49
CA GLN A 254 10.18 -54.47 -24.34
C GLN A 254 11.07 -54.52 -23.08
N LYS A 255 11.61 -55.70 -22.76
CA LYS A 255 12.56 -55.89 -21.66
C LYS A 255 13.88 -55.15 -21.87
N ASP A 256 14.44 -55.20 -23.08
CA ASP A 256 15.74 -54.58 -23.37
C ASP A 256 15.70 -53.06 -23.22
N CYS A 257 14.58 -52.43 -23.62
CA CYS A 257 14.33 -51.01 -23.36
C CYS A 257 14.42 -50.67 -21.86
N VAL A 258 13.78 -51.46 -21.00
CA VAL A 258 13.85 -51.25 -19.53
C VAL A 258 15.27 -51.49 -19.00
N ALA A 259 15.97 -52.49 -19.55
CA ALA A 259 17.36 -52.77 -19.19
C ALA A 259 18.29 -51.60 -19.51
N GLN A 260 18.11 -50.96 -20.66
CA GLN A 260 18.89 -49.78 -21.06
C GLN A 260 18.60 -48.58 -20.15
N MET A 261 17.34 -48.39 -19.73
CA MET A 261 16.96 -47.32 -18.81
C MET A 261 17.50 -47.55 -17.39
N GLY A 262 17.65 -48.80 -16.96
CA GLY A 262 18.10 -49.16 -15.61
C GLY A 262 19.62 -49.28 -15.44
N ASN A 263 20.41 -49.10 -16.51
CA ASN A 263 21.88 -49.19 -16.48
C ASN A 263 22.59 -47.81 -16.52
N ASN A 264 21.85 -46.71 -16.42
CA ASN A 264 22.38 -45.34 -16.27
C ASN A 264 22.43 -44.93 -14.80
#